data_AF-A0A961GFH1-F1
#
_entry.id   AF-A0A961GFH1-F1
#
_cell.length_a   1.000
_cell.length_b   1.000
_cell.length_c   1.000
_cell.angle_alpha   90.00
_cell.angle_beta   90.00
_cell.angle_gamma   90.00
#
_symmetry.space_group_name_H-M   'P 1'
#
loop_
_entity.id
_entity.type
_entity.pdbx_description
1 polymer ?
#
loop_
_entity_poly.entity_id
_entity_poly.type
_entity_poly.pdbx_seq_one_letter_code
_entity_poly.pdbx_strand_id
1 'polypeptide(L)' 'MTDAKDKAVVGDIARQISSAPLPTEATLRRRQSLPLQTLRFAALNARIMRMVLKGHHGT' A
#
# COMPACT_ATOMS: atom_id res chain seq x y z
N MET A 1 -30.69 25.52 -1.83
CA MET A 1 -29.57 25.94 -2.70
C MET A 1 -28.34 25.03 -2.61
N THR A 2 -28.36 23.95 -1.81
CA THR A 2 -27.23 23.03 -1.61
C THR A 2 -27.27 21.78 -2.50
N ASP A 3 -28.45 21.23 -2.79
CA ASP A 3 -28.62 19.97 -3.55
C ASP A 3 -27.94 19.96 -4.94
N ALA A 4 -28.05 21.07 -5.68
CA ALA A 4 -27.42 21.20 -7.00
C ALA A 4 -25.88 21.19 -6.92
N LYS A 5 -25.32 21.75 -5.83
CA LYS A 5 -23.88 21.78 -5.60
C LYS A 5 -23.37 20.41 -5.16
N ASP A 6 -24.16 19.70 -4.34
CA ASP A 6 -23.82 18.36 -3.88
C ASP A 6 -23.79 17.35 -5.03
N LYS A 7 -24.75 17.41 -5.97
CA LYS A 7 -24.73 16.58 -7.19
C LYS A 7 -23.54 16.89 -8.09
N ALA A 8 -23.15 18.17 -8.20
CA ALA A 8 -21.98 18.57 -8.98
C ALA A 8 -20.69 18.00 -8.37
N VAL A 9 -20.54 18.08 -7.04
CA VAL A 9 -19.39 17.50 -6.31
C VAL A 9 -19.33 15.98 -6.50
N VAL A 10 -20.47 15.28 -6.37
CA VAL A 10 -20.53 13.82 -6.59
C VAL A 10 -20.16 13.46 -8.03
N GLY A 11 -20.61 14.25 -9.02
CA GLY A 11 -20.26 14.06 -10.42
C GLY A 11 -18.76 14.22 -10.70
N ASP A 12 -18.12 15.22 -10.08
CA ASP A 12 -16.68 15.45 -10.21
C ASP A 12 -15.86 14.36 -9.52
N ILE A 13 -16.28 13.88 -8.34
CA ILE A 13 -15.65 12.74 -7.65
C ILE A 13 -15.75 11.48 -8.52
N ALA A 14 -16.91 11.19 -9.09
CA ALA A 14 -17.09 10.02 -9.96
C ALA A 14 -16.17 10.09 -11.20
N ARG A 15 -16.03 11.28 -11.80
CA ARG A 15 -15.12 11.52 -12.92
C ARG A 15 -13.67 11.26 -12.52
N GLN A 16 -13.23 11.77 -11.37
CA GLN A 16 -11.88 11.54 -10.84
C GLN A 16 -11.61 10.06 -10.58
N ILE A 17 -12.53 9.34 -9.95
CA ILE A 17 -12.41 7.88 -9.70
C ILE A 17 -12.30 7.12 -11.02
N SER A 18 -13.12 7.46 -12.03
CA SER A 18 -13.08 6.79 -13.33
C SER A 18 -11.78 7.02 -14.11
N SER A 19 -11.13 8.17 -13.87
CA SER A 19 -9.84 8.51 -14.49
C SER A 19 -8.62 7.95 -13.75
N ALA A 20 -8.82 7.38 -12.57
CA ALA A 20 -7.73 6.81 -11.80
C ALA A 20 -7.12 5.64 -12.59
N PRO A 21 -5.78 5.58 -12.71
CA PRO A 21 -5.14 4.46 -13.37
C PRO A 21 -5.51 3.18 -12.63
N LEU A 22 -6.26 2.30 -13.30
CA LEU A 22 -6.64 1.02 -12.74
C LEU A 22 -5.37 0.25 -12.36
N PRO A 23 -5.36 -0.46 -11.21
CA PRO A 23 -4.24 -1.31 -10.86
C PRO A 23 -4.02 -2.31 -12.00
N THR A 24 -2.90 -2.17 -12.69
CA THR A 24 -2.50 -3.11 -13.73
C THR A 24 -2.47 -4.54 -13.15
N GLU A 25 -2.75 -5.55 -13.97
CA GLU A 25 -2.75 -6.96 -13.52
C GLU A 25 -1.42 -7.34 -12.83
N ALA A 26 -0.31 -6.75 -13.29
CA ALA A 26 1.00 -6.87 -12.67
C ALA A 26 1.04 -6.34 -11.22
N THR A 27 0.36 -5.23 -10.94
CA THR A 27 0.25 -4.65 -9.60
C THR A 27 -0.62 -5.51 -8.70
N LEU A 28 -1.71 -6.07 -9.23
CA LEU A 28 -2.59 -6.98 -8.49
C LEU A 28 -1.86 -8.27 -8.10
N ARG A 29 -1.15 -8.88 -9.06
CA ARG A 29 -0.33 -10.09 -8.86
C ARG A 29 0.75 -9.91 -7.80
N ARG A 30 1.44 -8.76 -7.78
CA ARG A 30 2.45 -8.44 -6.75
C ARG A 30 1.86 -8.24 -5.36
N ARG A 31 0.59 -7.82 -5.26
CA ARG A 31 -0.12 -7.66 -3.97
C ARG A 31 -0.63 -9.00 -3.43
N GLN A 32 -1.00 -9.92 -4.32
CA GLN A 32 -1.52 -11.25 -3.97
C GLN A 32 -0.44 -12.34 -3.86
N SER A 33 0.79 -12.05 -4.28
CA SER A 33 1.87 -13.04 -4.20
C SER A 33 2.32 -13.25 -2.76
N LEU A 34 1.84 -14.34 -2.15
CA LEU A 34 2.27 -14.82 -0.83
C LEU A 34 3.80 -14.96 -0.71
N PRO A 35 4.57 -15.42 -1.74
CA PRO A 35 6.02 -15.49 -1.65
C PRO A 35 6.71 -14.13 -1.44
N LEU A 36 6.22 -13.07 -2.10
CA LEU A 36 6.77 -11.72 -1.89
C LEU A 36 6.38 -11.17 -0.51
N GLN A 37 5.21 -11.54 0.00
CA GLN A 37 4.76 -11.13 1.34
C GLN A 37 5.60 -11.79 2.43
N THR A 38 5.86 -13.10 2.33
CA THR A 38 6.71 -13.82 3.28
C THR A 38 8.16 -13.37 3.21
N LEU A 39 8.70 -13.09 2.01
CA LEU A 39 10.05 -12.54 1.88
C LEU A 39 10.18 -11.18 2.57
N ARG A 40 9.22 -10.26 2.35
CA ARG A 40 9.20 -8.95 3.02
C ARG A 40 9.10 -9.08 4.53
N PHE A 41 8.24 -9.98 5.01
CA PHE A 41 8.12 -10.27 6.43
C PHE A 41 9.44 -10.79 7.01
N ALA A 42 10.04 -11.80 6.39
CA ALA A 42 11.32 -12.36 6.82
C ALA A 42 12.44 -11.30 6.84
N ALA A 43 12.53 -10.46 5.80
CA ALA A 43 13.54 -9.40 5.71
C ALA A 43 13.40 -8.36 6.83
N LEU A 44 12.16 -7.95 7.15
CA LEU A 44 11.90 -7.01 8.25
C LEU A 44 12.33 -7.62 9.60
N ASN A 45 11.89 -8.85 9.88
CA ASN A 45 12.24 -9.55 11.11
C ASN A 45 13.76 -9.76 11.23
N ALA A 46 14.43 -10.14 10.14
CA ALA A 46 15.88 -10.27 10.10
C ALA A 46 16.61 -8.95 10.38
N ARG A 47 16.10 -7.81 9.89
CA ARG A 47 16.67 -6.49 10.18
C ARG A 47 16.55 -6.13 11.66
N ILE A 48 15.39 -6.42 12.27
CA ILE A 48 15.17 -6.21 13.71
C ILE A 48 16.13 -7.08 14.52
N MET A 49 16.19 -8.39 14.21
CA MET A 49 17.13 -9.30 14.85
C MET A 49 18.58 -8.83 14.71
N ARG A 50 18.98 -8.35 13.53
CA ARG A 50 20.32 -7.77 13.32
C ARG A 50 20.59 -6.57 14.23
N MET A 51 19.61 -5.67 14.42
CA MET A 51 19.75 -4.55 15.35
C MET A 51 19.89 -5.03 16.80
N VAL A 52 19.09 -6.03 17.20
CA VAL A 52 19.16 -6.64 18.54
C VAL A 52 20.50 -7.33 18.78
N LEU A 53 20.99 -8.14 17.84
CA LEU A 53 22.28 -8.83 17.96
C LEU A 53 23.46 -7.84 18.02
N LYS A 54 23.41 -6.75 17.22
CA LYS A 54 24.46 -5.71 17.26
C LYS A 54 24.44 -4.93 18.57
N GLY A 55 23.27 -4.69 19.16
CA GLY A 55 23.14 -4.03 20.47
C GLY A 55 23.80 -4.82 21.61
N HIS A 56 23.80 -6.15 21.54
CA HIS A 56 24.42 -7.01 22.56
C HIS A 56 25.95 -7.12 22.47
N HIS A 57 26.59 -6.67 21.38
CA HIS A 57 28.04 -6.68 21.21
C HIS A 57 28.70 -5.32 21.52
N GLY A 58 27.96 -4.37 22.10
CA GLY A 58 28.40 -3.00 22.39
C GLY A 58 28.74 -2.71 23.86
N THR A 59 28.91 -3.74 24.70
CA THR A 59 29.47 -3.63 26.07
C THR A 59 30.85 -4.24 26.13
#